data_AF-A0AAN4YKY6-F1
#
_entry.id   AF-A0AAN4YKY6-F1
#
_cell.length_a   1.000
_cell.length_b   1.000
_cell.length_c   1.000
_cell.angle_alpha   90.00
_cell.angle_beta   90.00
_cell.angle_gamma   90.00
#
_symmetry.space_group_name_H-M   'P 1'
#
loop_
_entity.id
_entity.type
_entity.pdbx_description
1 polymer ?
#
loop_
_entity_poly.entity_id
_entity_poly.type
_entity_poly.pdbx_seq_one_letter_code
_entity_poly.pdbx_strand_id
1 'polypeptide(L)'
;MAIWHAGNTISNIISGFLAAGVLENMDGISGLHAWQWFFLIEGIASIVVAVASFIFLPAWPHNTRFLSEEESQMAQYRVLVSNGGRDETVGGTWDGLKDAVKDPFTWFFCLMHFALVTAQSFKDFLPSVSLLPAYLTVSPCQMQLSVGSLCLTGHVRS
;
A
#
# COMPACT_ATOMS: atom_id res chain seq x y z
N MET A 1 10.73 11.19 -7.94
CA MET A 1 9.38 10.59 -7.84
C MET A 1 9.19 9.32 -8.68
N ALA A 2 9.71 9.23 -9.92
CA ALA A 2 9.49 8.05 -10.77
C ALA A 2 9.93 6.72 -10.13
N ILE A 3 11.11 6.66 -9.52
CA ILE A 3 11.60 5.43 -8.86
C ILE A 3 10.73 4.99 -7.67
N TRP A 4 10.21 5.95 -6.91
CA TRP A 4 9.33 5.69 -5.77
C TRP A 4 7.98 5.12 -6.23
N HIS A 5 7.39 5.69 -7.28
CA HIS A 5 6.15 5.18 -7.85
C HIS A 5 6.34 3.82 -8.52
N ALA A 6 7.47 3.59 -9.21
CA ALA A 6 7.80 2.28 -9.79
C ALA A 6 7.88 1.20 -8.69
N GLY A 7 8.53 1.51 -7.56
CA GLY A 7 8.57 0.61 -6.41
C GLY A 7 7.17 0.25 -5.90
N ASN A 8 6.28 1.25 -5.76
CA ASN A 8 4.91 1.01 -5.34
C ASN A 8 4.15 0.08 -6.32
N THR A 9 4.27 0.28 -7.63
CA THR A 9 3.62 -0.59 -8.62
C THR A 9 4.14 -2.02 -8.57
N ILE A 10 5.46 -2.20 -8.43
CA ILE A 10 6.08 -3.52 -8.32
C ILE A 10 5.57 -4.24 -7.06
N SER A 11 5.48 -3.56 -5.93
CA SER A 11 4.95 -4.15 -4.69
C SER A 11 3.50 -4.64 -4.83
N ASN A 12 2.64 -3.88 -5.53
CA ASN A 12 1.26 -4.30 -5.78
C ASN A 12 1.19 -5.60 -6.61
N ILE A 13 2.04 -5.72 -7.63
CA ILE A 13 2.12 -6.93 -8.46
C ILE A 13 2.60 -8.11 -7.61
N ILE A 14 3.69 -7.95 -6.85
CA ILE A 14 4.23 -9.00 -5.99
C ILE A 14 3.19 -9.49 -4.97
N SER A 15 2.45 -8.57 -4.36
CA SER A 15 1.37 -8.92 -3.41
C SER A 15 0.26 -9.74 -4.08
N GLY A 16 -0.16 -9.36 -5.30
CA GLY A 16 -1.15 -10.11 -6.07
C GLY A 16 -0.69 -11.51 -6.47
N PHE A 17 0.57 -11.66 -6.89
CA PHE A 17 1.17 -12.97 -7.18
C PHE A 17 1.32 -13.85 -5.94
N LEU A 18 1.71 -13.26 -4.81
CA LEU A 18 1.83 -13.97 -3.53
C LEU A 18 0.46 -14.49 -3.06
N ALA A 19 -0.60 -13.67 -3.18
CA ALA A 19 -1.96 -14.08 -2.83
C ALA A 19 -2.46 -15.26 -3.69
N ALA A 20 -2.24 -15.23 -5.00
CA ALA A 20 -2.60 -16.33 -5.90
C ALA A 20 -1.82 -17.62 -5.57
N GLY A 21 -0.50 -17.52 -5.36
CA GLY A 21 0.35 -18.67 -5.04
C GLY A 21 0.00 -19.33 -3.71
N VAL A 22 -0.33 -18.54 -2.68
CA VAL A 22 -0.71 -19.03 -1.35
C VAL A 22 -2.10 -19.67 -1.35
N LEU A 23 -3.06 -19.12 -2.10
CA LEU A 23 -4.41 -19.70 -2.24
C LEU A 23 -4.40 -21.05 -2.98
N GLU A 24 -3.53 -21.23 -3.97
CA GLU A 24 -3.47 -22.47 -4.76
C GLU A 24 -2.67 -23.60 -4.08
N ASN A 25 -1.63 -23.27 -3.31
CA ASN A 25 -0.67 -24.28 -2.84
C ASN A 25 -0.75 -24.59 -1.35
N MET A 26 -1.40 -23.76 -0.52
CA MET A 26 -1.21 -23.83 0.94
C MET A 26 -2.49 -24.06 1.75
N ASP A 27 -3.60 -24.48 1.12
CA ASP A 27 -4.79 -24.87 1.85
C ASP A 27 -4.60 -26.29 2.45
N GLY A 28 -4.46 -26.36 3.78
CA GLY A 28 -4.32 -27.62 4.53
C GLY A 28 -2.89 -28.08 4.85
N ILE A 29 -1.85 -27.34 4.46
CA ILE A 29 -0.48 -27.67 4.87
C ILE A 29 -0.28 -27.27 6.34
N SER A 30 0.02 -28.25 7.19
CA SER A 30 0.18 -28.14 8.66
C SER A 30 -1.07 -27.74 9.48
N GLY A 31 -2.26 -27.72 8.87
CA GLY A 31 -3.51 -27.35 9.55
C GLY A 31 -3.71 -25.86 9.78
N LEU A 32 -2.85 -25.02 9.20
CA LEU A 32 -3.03 -23.56 9.18
C LEU A 32 -3.75 -23.14 7.91
N HIS A 33 -4.59 -22.11 8.02
CA HIS A 33 -5.26 -21.52 6.86
C HIS A 33 -4.26 -20.73 6.01
N ALA A 34 -4.50 -20.68 4.69
CA ALA A 34 -3.69 -19.95 3.71
C ALA A 34 -3.38 -18.49 4.12
N TRP A 35 -4.32 -17.79 4.76
CA TRP A 35 -4.12 -16.40 5.19
C TRP A 35 -3.06 -16.23 6.29
N GLN A 36 -2.85 -17.22 7.15
CA GLN A 36 -1.83 -17.16 8.22
C GLN A 36 -0.42 -17.28 7.65
N TRP A 37 -0.26 -18.14 6.64
CA TRP A 37 0.99 -18.29 5.90
C TRP A 37 1.38 -17.02 5.14
N PHE A 38 0.40 -16.30 4.60
CA PHE A 38 0.63 -15.01 3.94
C PHE A 38 1.28 -13.99 4.90
N PHE A 39 0.72 -13.80 6.09
CA PHE A 39 1.28 -12.89 7.11
C PHE A 39 2.67 -13.30 7.58
N LEU A 40 2.94 -14.60 7.69
CA LEU A 40 4.24 -15.10 8.14
C LEU A 40 5.34 -14.82 7.11
N ILE A 41 5.06 -15.04 5.82
CA ILE A 41 6.01 -14.77 4.73
C ILE A 41 6.26 -13.27 4.61
N GLU A 42 5.22 -12.44 4.65
CA GLU A 42 5.33 -10.98 4.57
C GLU A 42 6.06 -10.39 5.78
N GLY A 43 5.82 -10.93 6.98
CA GLY A 43 6.51 -10.54 8.19
C GLY A 43 8.01 -10.82 8.14
N ILE A 44 8.41 -12.01 7.67
CA ILE A 44 9.83 -12.37 7.51
C ILE A 44 10.50 -11.47 6.48
N ALA A 45 9.86 -11.25 5.33
CA ALA A 45 10.38 -10.37 4.28
C ALA A 45 10.60 -8.94 4.82
N SER A 46 9.66 -8.42 5.60
CA SER A 46 9.74 -7.09 6.21
C SER A 46 10.91 -6.96 7.19
N ILE A 47 11.15 -7.98 8.02
CA ILE A 47 12.29 -8.00 8.95
C ILE A 47 13.62 -7.99 8.18
N VAL A 48 13.74 -8.78 7.12
CA VAL A 48 14.95 -8.80 6.27
C VAL A 48 15.21 -7.43 5.66
N VAL A 49 14.18 -6.79 5.11
CA VAL A 49 14.29 -5.45 4.53
C VAL A 49 14.64 -4.40 5.59
N ALA A 50 14.09 -4.50 6.80
CA ALA A 50 14.40 -3.60 7.91
C ALA A 50 15.87 -3.71 8.37
N VAL A 51 16.40 -4.93 8.46
CA VAL A 51 17.82 -5.14 8.80
C VAL A 51 18.72 -4.63 7.67
N ALA A 52 18.36 -4.89 6.42
CA ALA A 52 19.10 -4.38 5.27
C ALA A 52 19.09 -2.84 5.23
N SER A 53 17.93 -2.20 5.41
CA SER A 53 17.83 -0.74 5.39
C SER A 53 18.62 -0.08 6.51
N PHE A 54 18.67 -0.69 7.70
CA PHE A 54 19.49 -0.19 8.81
C PHE A 54 21.00 -0.18 8.47
N ILE A 55 21.48 -1.13 7.65
CA ILE A 55 22.88 -1.20 7.24
C ILE A 55 23.16 -0.29 6.03
N PHE A 56 22.23 -0.22 5.08
CA PHE A 56 22.41 0.52 3.82
C PHE A 56 22.09 2.02 3.91
N LEU A 57 21.26 2.46 4.86
CA LEU A 57 20.81 3.86 4.96
C LEU A 57 21.54 4.61 6.09
N PRO A 58 22.68 5.27 5.83
CA PRO A 58 23.31 6.16 6.80
C PRO A 58 22.45 7.42 7.02
N ALA A 59 22.21 7.76 8.28
CA ALA A 59 21.25 8.77 8.69
C ALA A 59 21.60 10.22 8.29
N TRP A 60 22.86 10.53 8.01
CA TRP A 60 23.32 11.90 7.69
C TRP A 60 24.55 11.88 6.77
N PRO A 61 24.75 12.91 5.91
CA PRO A 61 25.88 13.03 4.98
C PRO A 61 27.26 13.06 5.65
N HIS A 62 27.31 13.22 6.98
CA HIS A 62 28.53 13.14 7.78
C HIS A 62 28.93 11.68 8.10
N ASN A 63 28.00 10.71 8.07
CA ASN A 63 28.24 9.32 8.49
C ASN A 63 28.21 8.31 7.32
N THR A 64 28.27 8.79 6.09
CA THR A 64 28.26 7.95 4.88
C THR A 64 29.64 7.31 4.65
N ARG A 65 29.76 5.98 4.84
CA ARG A 65 30.95 5.21 4.42
C ARG A 65 31.12 5.09 2.91
N PHE A 66 30.15 5.54 2.12
CA PHE A 66 30.04 5.28 0.69
C PHE A 66 30.25 6.53 -0.20
N LEU A 67 30.32 7.74 0.38
CA LEU A 67 30.56 8.98 -0.39
C LEU A 67 32.01 9.44 -0.20
N SER A 68 32.63 9.90 -1.28
CA SER A 68 33.88 10.66 -1.18
C SER A 68 33.63 11.99 -0.45
N GLU A 69 34.64 12.50 0.26
CA GLU A 69 34.56 13.78 1.00
C GLU A 69 34.06 14.93 0.09
N GLU A 70 34.48 14.93 -1.17
CA GLU A 70 34.08 15.91 -2.19
C GLU A 70 32.59 15.82 -2.58
N GLU A 71 32.03 14.60 -2.63
CA GLU A 71 30.62 14.38 -2.95
C GLU A 71 29.71 14.77 -1.79
N SER A 72 30.15 14.54 -0.55
CA SER A 72 29.41 14.96 0.64
C SER A 72 29.31 16.48 0.74
N GLN A 73 30.39 17.19 0.45
CA GLN A 73 30.40 18.66 0.42
C GLN A 73 29.48 19.21 -0.68
N MET A 74 29.50 18.61 -1.88
CA MET A 74 28.55 18.98 -2.94
C MET A 74 27.08 18.69 -2.57
N ALA A 75 26.81 17.59 -1.86
CA ALA A 75 25.47 17.26 -1.40
C ALA A 75 24.97 18.29 -0.36
N GLN A 76 25.81 18.67 0.60
CA GLN A 76 25.51 19.70 1.59
C GLN A 76 25.24 21.06 0.92
N TYR A 77 26.08 21.43 -0.06
CA TYR A 77 25.88 22.66 -0.82
C TYR A 77 24.52 22.68 -1.54
N ARG A 78 24.11 21.57 -2.16
CA ARG A 78 22.81 21.47 -2.83
C ARG A 78 21.64 21.60 -1.87
N VAL A 79 21.74 21.01 -0.67
CA VAL A 79 20.70 21.13 0.37
C VAL A 79 20.58 22.59 0.83
N LEU A 80 21.70 23.27 1.10
CA LEU A 80 21.71 24.67 1.51
C LEU A 80 21.12 25.61 0.44
N VAL A 81 21.47 25.39 -0.83
CA VAL A 81 20.91 26.16 -1.96
C VAL A 81 19.40 25.89 -2.11
N SER A 82 18.98 24.62 -2.00
CA SER A 82 17.56 24.25 -2.09
C SER A 82 16.73 24.81 -0.93
N ASN A 83 17.34 25.03 0.24
CA ASN A 83 16.69 25.62 1.40
C ASN A 83 16.73 27.17 1.41
N GLY A 84 17.13 27.79 0.29
CA GLY A 84 17.20 29.25 0.16
C GLY A 84 18.26 29.91 1.05
N GLY A 85 19.32 29.18 1.42
CA GLY A 85 20.39 29.68 2.28
C GLY A 85 20.03 29.82 3.76
N ARG A 86 18.90 29.27 4.19
CA ARG A 86 18.55 29.14 5.61
C ARG A 86 19.01 27.80 6.13
N ASP A 87 19.73 27.81 7.25
CA ASP A 87 20.00 26.58 7.99
C ASP A 87 18.68 26.09 8.60
N GLU A 88 18.39 24.79 8.51
CA GLU A 88 17.14 24.16 9.02
C GLU A 88 16.92 24.37 10.53
N THR A 89 17.93 24.89 11.24
CA THR A 89 17.94 25.12 12.68
C THR A 89 17.29 26.43 13.13
N VAL A 90 16.91 27.35 12.24
CA VAL A 90 16.54 28.74 12.62
C VAL A 90 15.03 28.97 12.85
N GLY A 91 14.18 27.95 12.73
CA GLY A 91 12.73 28.09 13.00
C GLY A 91 12.19 26.92 13.79
N GLY A 92 11.47 27.18 14.89
CA GLY A 92 10.77 26.11 15.61
C GLY A 92 9.77 25.40 14.69
N THR A 93 9.48 24.12 14.94
CA THR A 93 8.50 23.33 14.16
C THR A 93 7.17 24.06 13.95
N TRP A 94 6.76 24.86 14.94
CA TRP A 94 5.56 25.68 14.90
C TRP A 94 5.63 26.89 13.96
N ASP A 95 6.81 27.46 13.74
CA ASP A 95 6.98 28.60 12.84
C ASP A 95 7.03 28.12 11.38
N GLY A 96 7.69 26.99 11.11
CA GLY A 96 7.61 26.32 9.80
C GLY A 96 6.19 25.90 9.44
N LEU A 97 5.42 25.38 10.41
CA LEU A 97 4.00 25.05 10.19
C LEU A 97 3.17 26.30 9.87
N LYS A 98 3.36 27.40 10.60
CA LYS A 98 2.65 28.66 10.33
C LYS A 98 2.97 29.22 8.95
N ASP A 99 4.22 29.12 8.51
CA ASP A 99 4.64 29.59 7.19
C ASP A 99 4.05 28.70 6.08
N ALA A 100 4.04 27.38 6.26
CA ALA A 100 3.42 26.44 5.31
C ALA A 100 1.90 26.62 5.18
N VAL A 101 1.20 26.90 6.29
CA VAL A 101 -0.26 27.12 6.29
C VAL A 101 -0.65 28.45 5.63
N LYS A 102 0.22 29.46 5.67
CA LYS A 102 -0.01 30.76 5.05
C LYS A 102 0.22 30.76 3.55
N ASP A 103 0.97 29.79 3.01
CA ASP A 103 1.25 29.72 1.59
C ASP A 103 0.00 29.25 0.82
N PRO A 104 -0.59 30.08 -0.07
CA PRO A 104 -1.75 29.70 -0.87
C PRO A 104 -1.48 28.52 -1.82
N PHE A 105 -0.23 28.32 -2.25
CA PHE A 105 0.12 27.20 -3.13
C PHE A 105 -0.04 25.85 -2.43
N THR A 106 0.24 25.79 -1.13
CA THR A 106 0.03 24.60 -0.30
C THR A 106 -1.43 24.15 -0.33
N TRP A 107 -2.37 25.10 -0.23
CA TRP A 107 -3.81 24.79 -0.26
C TRP A 107 -4.27 24.26 -1.63
N PHE A 108 -3.75 24.81 -2.73
CA PHE A 108 -4.03 24.28 -4.07
C PHE A 108 -3.49 22.85 -4.24
N PHE A 109 -2.27 22.57 -3.74
CA PHE A 109 -1.69 21.23 -3.77
C PHE A 109 -2.52 20.24 -2.93
N CYS A 110 -2.94 20.64 -1.72
CA CYS A 110 -3.79 19.83 -0.86
C CYS A 110 -5.13 19.49 -1.52
N LEU A 111 -5.80 20.47 -2.13
CA LEU A 111 -7.07 20.24 -2.84
C LEU A 111 -6.92 19.30 -4.04
N MET A 112 -5.86 19.51 -4.83
CA MET A 112 -5.56 18.62 -5.96
C MET A 112 -5.30 17.18 -5.49
N HIS A 113 -4.53 17.01 -4.42
CA HIS A 113 -4.24 15.70 -3.86
C HIS A 113 -5.50 15.02 -3.27
N PHE A 114 -6.35 15.79 -2.59
CA PHE A 114 -7.63 15.31 -2.06
C PHE A 114 -8.56 14.80 -3.16
N ALA A 115 -8.65 15.53 -4.28
CA ALA A 115 -9.40 15.09 -5.45
C ALA A 115 -8.85 13.80 -6.06
N LEU A 116 -7.51 13.66 -6.13
CA LEU A 116 -6.84 12.45 -6.60
C LEU A 116 -7.16 11.22 -5.73
N VAL A 117 -7.12 11.36 -4.41
CA VAL A 117 -7.45 10.27 -3.47
C VAL A 117 -8.91 9.86 -3.60
N THR A 118 -9.82 10.84 -3.70
CA THR A 118 -11.25 10.59 -3.90
C THR A 118 -11.52 9.81 -5.19
N ALA A 119 -10.78 10.10 -6.26
CA ALA A 119 -10.87 9.37 -7.52
C ALA A 119 -10.33 7.92 -7.43
N GLN A 120 -9.36 7.64 -6.55
CA GLN A 120 -8.89 6.27 -6.31
C GLN A 120 -9.95 5.44 -5.58
N SER A 121 -10.58 6.00 -4.53
CA SER A 121 -11.68 5.30 -3.82
C SER A 121 -12.78 4.86 -4.79
N PHE A 122 -13.13 5.71 -5.76
CA PHE A 122 -14.15 5.36 -6.75
C PHE A 122 -13.79 4.11 -7.57
N LYS A 123 -12.51 3.91 -7.90
CA LYS A 123 -12.04 2.73 -8.65
C LYS A 123 -12.17 1.46 -7.83
N ASP A 124 -11.93 1.52 -6.53
CA ASP A 124 -12.04 0.37 -5.63
C ASP A 124 -13.50 -0.12 -5.49
N PHE A 125 -14.48 0.76 -5.71
CA PHE A 125 -15.90 0.38 -5.71
C PHE A 125 -16.38 -0.23 -7.04
N LEU A 126 -15.67 -0.04 -8.16
CA LEU A 126 -16.05 -0.61 -9.46
C LEU A 126 -16.26 -2.13 -9.44
N PRO A 127 -15.39 -2.98 -8.84
CA PRO A 127 -15.62 -4.42 -8.80
C PRO A 127 -16.92 -4.79 -8.06
N SER A 128 -17.34 -4.03 -7.04
CA SER A 128 -18.59 -4.31 -6.34
C SER A 128 -19.84 -4.05 -7.19
N VAL A 129 -19.78 -3.06 -8.08
CA VAL A 129 -20.90 -2.67 -8.96
C VAL A 129 -21.05 -3.66 -10.12
N SER A 130 -19.93 -4.12 -10.71
CA SER A 130 -19.97 -5.10 -11.81
C SER A 130 -20.38 -6.49 -11.35
N LEU A 131 -20.14 -6.83 -10.08
CA LEU A 131 -20.56 -8.09 -9.49
C LEU A 131 -22.02 -8.09 -9.01
N LEU A 132 -22.68 -6.92 -8.93
CA LEU A 132 -24.09 -6.80 -8.52
C LEU A 132 -25.07 -7.62 -9.42
N PRO A 133 -25.01 -7.55 -10.76
CA PRO A 133 -25.85 -8.38 -11.62
C PRO A 133 -25.52 -9.88 -11.53
N ALA A 134 -24.27 -10.25 -11.21
CA ALA A 134 -23.90 -11.65 -10.96
C ALA A 134 -24.47 -12.13 -9.61
N TYR A 135 -24.41 -11.33 -8.56
CA TYR A 135 -24.94 -11.70 -7.23
C TYR A 135 -26.49 -11.80 -7.22
N LEU A 136 -27.17 -10.93 -7.97
CA LEU A 136 -28.63 -10.94 -8.14
C LEU A 136 -29.14 -12.09 -9.03
N THR A 137 -28.30 -12.72 -9.85
CA THR A 137 -28.70 -13.90 -10.65
C THR A 137 -28.42 -15.21 -9.92
N VAL A 138 -27.42 -15.26 -9.04
CA VAL A 138 -27.09 -16.45 -8.25
C VAL A 138 -27.99 -16.60 -7.01
N SER A 139 -28.36 -15.48 -6.35
CA SER A 139 -29.26 -15.50 -5.17
C SER A 139 -30.66 -16.09 -5.43
N PRO A 140 -31.38 -15.75 -6.52
CA PRO A 140 -32.67 -16.39 -6.81
C PRO A 140 -32.49 -17.85 -7.22
N CYS A 141 -31.43 -18.23 -7.94
CA CYS A 141 -31.19 -19.62 -8.34
C CYS A 141 -30.86 -20.55 -7.17
N GLN A 142 -30.05 -20.11 -6.20
CA GLN A 142 -29.75 -20.87 -4.97
C GLN A 142 -30.95 -20.96 -4.02
N MET A 143 -31.77 -19.91 -3.95
CA MET A 143 -33.00 -19.93 -3.14
C MET A 143 -34.08 -20.83 -3.78
N GLN A 144 -34.18 -20.86 -5.12
CA GLN A 144 -35.06 -21.80 -5.83
C GLN A 144 -34.61 -23.26 -5.71
N LEU A 145 -33.30 -23.54 -5.70
CA LEU A 145 -32.76 -24.91 -5.52
C LEU A 145 -32.91 -25.43 -4.10
N SER A 146 -32.86 -24.56 -3.08
CA SER A 146 -33.15 -24.92 -1.69
C SER A 146 -34.64 -25.20 -1.46
N VAL A 147 -35.55 -24.37 -2.01
CA VAL A 147 -37.01 -24.59 -1.93
C VAL A 147 -37.46 -25.74 -2.84
N GLY A 148 -36.86 -25.92 -4.01
CA GLY A 148 -37.12 -27.02 -4.93
C GLY A 148 -36.63 -28.38 -4.42
N SER A 149 -35.48 -28.42 -3.72
CA SER A 149 -35.03 -29.64 -3.04
C SER A 149 -35.92 -29.99 -1.84
N LEU A 150 -36.36 -29.00 -1.04
CA LEU A 150 -37.30 -29.27 0.06
C LEU A 150 -38.68 -29.74 -0.42
N CYS A 151 -39.14 -29.31 -1.60
CA CYS A 151 -40.43 -29.74 -2.15
C CYS A 151 -40.37 -31.15 -2.78
N LEU A 152 -39.20 -31.63 -3.21
CA LEU A 152 -39.01 -32.98 -3.79
C LEU A 152 -38.65 -34.07 -2.77
N THR A 153 -38.22 -33.74 -1.54
CA THR A 153 -38.00 -34.72 -0.47
C THR A 153 -39.23 -34.98 0.43
N GLY A 154 -40.42 -34.49 0.06
CA GLY A 154 -41.67 -34.74 0.77
C GLY A 154 -42.46 -35.97 0.30
N HIS A 155 -42.07 -36.62 -0.80
CA HIS A 155 -42.71 -37.82 -1.32
C HIS A 155 -41.64 -38.90 -1.55
N VAL A 156 -41.87 -40.10 -0.99
CA VAL A 156 -40.97 -41.27 -0.98
C VAL A 156 -40.01 -41.31 0.23
N ARG A 157 -40.59 -41.57 1.41
CA ARG A 157 -40.04 -42.61 2.29
C ARG A 157 -41.21 -43.32 2.96
N SER A 158 -41.34 -44.60 2.61
CA SER A 158 -42.12 -45.63 3.30
C SER A 158 -41.76 -45.73 4.77
#